data_AF-A0A5N5Q982-F1
#
_entry.id   AF-A0A5N5Q982-F1
#
_cell.length_a   1.000
_cell.length_b   1.000
_cell.length_c   1.000
_cell.angle_alpha   90.00
_cell.angle_beta   90.00
_cell.angle_gamma   90.00
#
_symmetry.space_group_name_H-M   'P 1'
#
loop_
_entity.id
_entity.type
_entity.pdbx_description
1 polymer ?
#
loop_
_entity_poly.entity_id
_entity_poly.type
_entity_poly.pdbx_seq_one_letter_code
_entity_poly.pdbx_strand_id
1 'polypeptide(L)'
;MPIPSLSPNHSLSRAGSTRDDASTICRAGNRFAQWAQSVHLGQERRDDLPNELKNLLAATRKVPQWMADENAEQYKIWSNRYNVQIQSLVTDASEMLSSLSDNTNPQGTTEQGDTATAELDLIALHMTNEAELRCMLDVGLGNLVFRDEDNVRSTHLLERRLQLPASRTDPHLAETKVDSLAVFCDTNPVRSQNIPPHTRRVYQTLAGTDTHHFIFHWVTEYKQANHIEEAIRQTKMAMVSGLNQRRALGFPDQFVFGTAHSDLEMEVMAGRWIRKQVKPLAPKTATSPLGISNDPNTIQSQDGFGMKRKRDQEGEQVKPEYEIAIYPLASYSANDPFSLVQLYLLMKASRQLAYQYADEMFPRITKEKLWTKVEQDPAWPAKPPKGKDKSTTPSHSTSQLSPHSIQGGQSRPVLGGDQWRQGWDADAQEYVRRDGGGQHLWLSDLRERSPDPSEKVDDYFQRCEVAGGEALADDTMEM
;
A
#
# COMPACT_ATOMS: atom_id res chain seq x y z
N MET A 1 39.10 -44.63 -37.32
CA MET A 1 37.64 -44.86 -37.38
C MET A 1 36.95 -43.55 -37.04
N PRO A 2 36.03 -43.03 -37.86
CA PRO A 2 35.35 -41.77 -37.58
C PRO A 2 34.17 -41.98 -36.64
N ILE A 3 34.00 -41.06 -35.70
CA ILE A 3 32.92 -41.01 -34.70
C ILE A 3 31.63 -40.54 -35.40
N PRO A 4 30.47 -41.17 -35.19
CA PRO A 4 29.23 -40.75 -35.81
C PRO A 4 28.70 -39.46 -35.17
N SER A 5 28.28 -38.55 -36.03
CA SER A 5 27.64 -37.26 -35.70
C SER A 5 26.33 -37.47 -34.93
N LEU A 6 26.21 -36.81 -33.77
CA LEU A 6 24.97 -36.70 -33.00
C LEU A 6 23.95 -35.81 -33.74
N SER A 7 22.75 -36.35 -33.94
CA SER A 7 21.60 -35.64 -34.51
C SER A 7 21.14 -34.46 -33.65
N PRO A 8 20.62 -33.38 -34.25
CA PRO A 8 20.12 -32.23 -33.51
C PRO A 8 18.82 -32.58 -32.77
N ASN A 9 18.83 -32.40 -31.45
CA ASN A 9 17.66 -32.51 -30.61
C ASN A 9 16.58 -31.52 -31.08
N HIS A 10 15.44 -32.04 -31.50
CA HIS A 10 14.21 -31.27 -31.67
C HIS A 10 13.77 -30.74 -30.31
N SER A 11 14.02 -29.45 -30.06
CA SER A 11 13.39 -28.69 -28.98
C SER A 11 11.89 -28.59 -29.26
N LEU A 12 11.13 -29.51 -28.69
CA LEU A 12 9.67 -29.39 -28.59
C LEU A 12 9.36 -28.15 -27.77
N SER A 13 9.03 -27.05 -28.47
CA SER A 13 8.52 -25.82 -27.86
C SER A 13 7.17 -26.15 -27.20
N ARG A 14 7.22 -26.47 -25.92
CA ARG A 14 6.02 -26.58 -25.09
C ARG A 14 5.41 -25.19 -25.05
N ALA A 15 4.35 -24.96 -25.83
CA ALA A 15 3.48 -23.80 -25.75
C ALA A 15 2.74 -23.82 -24.40
N GLY A 16 3.50 -23.63 -23.31
CA GLY A 16 2.94 -23.25 -22.05
C GLY A 16 2.39 -21.86 -22.26
N SER A 17 1.07 -21.71 -22.13
CA SER A 17 0.44 -20.41 -21.92
C SER A 17 1.15 -19.79 -20.72
N THR A 18 2.11 -18.90 -21.00
CA THR A 18 2.78 -18.09 -20.00
C THR A 18 1.69 -17.21 -19.45
N ARG A 19 1.18 -17.61 -18.28
CA ARG A 19 0.18 -16.85 -17.56
C ARG A 19 0.81 -15.49 -17.29
N ASP A 20 0.27 -14.46 -17.91
CA ASP A 20 0.77 -13.11 -17.71
C ASP A 20 0.64 -12.73 -16.24
N ASP A 21 1.75 -12.36 -15.63
CA ASP A 21 1.77 -11.81 -14.29
C ASP A 21 1.50 -10.30 -14.32
N ALA A 22 1.21 -9.74 -13.15
CA ALA A 22 0.99 -8.30 -12.95
C ALA A 22 2.13 -7.46 -13.54
N SER A 23 3.37 -7.90 -13.34
CA SER A 23 4.59 -7.26 -13.83
C SER A 23 4.63 -7.18 -15.36
N THR A 24 4.23 -8.24 -16.06
CA THR A 24 4.17 -8.28 -17.53
C THR A 24 3.14 -7.28 -18.06
N ILE A 25 1.99 -7.16 -17.41
CA ILE A 25 0.97 -6.16 -17.75
C ILE A 25 1.50 -4.74 -17.49
N CYS A 26 2.20 -4.51 -16.38
CA CYS A 26 2.78 -3.19 -16.05
C CYS A 26 3.92 -2.78 -16.99
N ARG A 27 4.67 -3.71 -17.58
CA ARG A 27 5.66 -3.41 -18.62
C ARG A 27 5.01 -2.98 -19.94
N ALA A 28 3.90 -3.61 -20.29
CA ALA A 28 3.17 -3.34 -21.52
C ALA A 28 2.11 -2.22 -21.31
N GLY A 29 2.50 -0.96 -21.49
CA GLY A 29 1.63 0.20 -21.19
C GLY A 29 0.23 0.15 -21.82
N ASN A 30 0.09 -0.39 -23.04
CA ASN A 30 -1.21 -0.61 -23.69
C ASN A 30 -2.09 -1.66 -22.97
N ARG A 31 -1.48 -2.76 -22.50
CA ARG A 31 -2.18 -3.78 -21.71
C ARG A 31 -2.56 -3.25 -20.35
N PHE A 32 -1.67 -2.51 -19.70
CA PHE A 32 -2.00 -1.82 -18.45
C PHE A 32 -3.20 -0.88 -18.64
N ALA A 33 -3.22 -0.07 -19.70
CA ALA A 33 -4.34 0.84 -19.97
C ALA A 33 -5.67 0.10 -20.16
N GLN A 34 -5.66 -1.02 -20.89
CA GLN A 34 -6.85 -1.88 -21.06
C GLN A 34 -7.32 -2.47 -19.73
N TRP A 35 -6.38 -3.03 -18.96
CA TRP A 35 -6.66 -3.56 -17.62
C TRP A 35 -7.23 -2.47 -16.71
N ALA A 36 -6.58 -1.32 -16.65
CA ALA A 36 -6.96 -0.21 -15.80
C ALA A 36 -8.34 0.36 -16.16
N GLN A 37 -8.65 0.50 -17.46
CA GLN A 37 -10.00 0.85 -17.91
C GLN A 37 -11.05 -0.18 -17.44
N SER A 38 -10.72 -1.48 -17.50
CA SER A 38 -11.63 -2.56 -17.09
C SER A 38 -11.97 -2.54 -15.60
N VAL A 39 -11.12 -1.93 -14.77
CA VAL A 39 -11.28 -1.81 -13.31
C VAL A 39 -11.63 -0.38 -12.88
N HIS A 40 -11.99 0.49 -13.83
CA HIS A 40 -12.34 1.90 -13.62
C HIS A 40 -11.22 2.74 -13.01
N LEU A 41 -9.96 2.38 -13.23
CA LEU A 41 -8.80 3.18 -12.86
C LEU A 41 -8.58 4.30 -13.89
N GLY A 42 -8.79 5.55 -13.45
CA GLY A 42 -8.52 6.74 -14.25
C GLY A 42 -7.08 6.75 -14.75
N GLN A 43 -6.92 6.93 -16.06
CA GLN A 43 -5.60 6.98 -16.70
C GLN A 43 -4.95 8.35 -16.59
N GLU A 44 -5.76 9.39 -16.55
CA GLU A 44 -5.30 10.77 -16.51
C GLU A 44 -4.83 11.14 -15.10
N ARG A 45 -3.70 11.85 -15.04
CA ARG A 45 -3.23 12.50 -13.82
C ARG A 45 -4.18 13.65 -13.49
N ARG A 46 -4.60 13.72 -12.23
CA ARG A 46 -5.49 14.77 -11.74
C ARG A 46 -4.72 15.80 -10.95
N ASP A 47 -4.58 16.98 -11.52
CA ASP A 47 -3.89 18.11 -10.90
C ASP A 47 -4.84 18.91 -9.98
N ASP A 48 -6.15 18.64 -10.04
CA ASP A 48 -7.18 19.24 -9.19
C ASP A 48 -7.20 18.60 -7.79
N LEU A 49 -6.12 18.81 -7.02
CA LEU A 49 -5.97 18.24 -5.69
C LEU A 49 -7.14 18.61 -4.76
N PRO A 50 -7.81 17.63 -4.13
CA PRO A 50 -8.77 17.84 -3.06
C PRO A 50 -8.16 18.62 -1.89
N ASN A 51 -8.99 19.36 -1.15
CA ASN A 51 -8.53 20.21 -0.04
C ASN A 51 -7.79 19.40 1.03
N GLU A 52 -8.19 18.15 1.26
CA GLU A 52 -7.53 17.25 2.20
C GLU A 52 -6.09 16.97 1.79
N LEU A 53 -5.83 16.70 0.51
CA LEU A 53 -4.47 16.48 0.00
C LEU A 53 -3.66 17.78 -0.05
N LYS A 54 -4.29 18.92 -0.38
CA LYS A 54 -3.65 20.24 -0.31
C LYS A 54 -3.20 20.59 1.10
N ASN A 55 -4.06 20.37 2.09
CA ASN A 55 -3.75 20.61 3.50
C ASN A 55 -2.64 19.67 3.98
N LEU A 56 -2.68 18.41 3.55
CA LEU A 56 -1.66 17.43 3.86
C LEU A 56 -0.30 17.85 3.28
N LEU A 57 -0.23 18.24 2.00
CA LEU A 57 0.99 18.79 1.38
C LEU A 57 1.46 20.12 2.00
N ALA A 58 0.53 20.97 2.43
CA ALA A 58 0.89 22.19 3.14
C ALA A 58 1.53 21.89 4.50
N ALA A 59 1.11 20.82 5.18
CA ALA A 59 1.69 20.39 6.44
C ALA A 59 3.13 19.85 6.26
N THR A 60 3.45 19.20 5.13
CA THR A 60 4.81 18.68 4.88
C THR A 60 5.84 19.76 4.59
N ARG A 61 5.39 20.98 4.25
CA ARG A 61 6.25 22.16 4.07
C ARG A 61 6.64 22.83 5.39
N LYS A 62 6.08 22.37 6.52
CA LYS A 62 6.43 22.89 7.84
C LYS A 62 7.61 22.10 8.36
N VAL A 63 8.82 22.59 8.07
CA VAL A 63 10.05 22.03 8.63
C VAL A 63 10.42 22.78 9.93
N PRO A 64 11.00 22.09 10.92
CA PRO A 64 11.51 22.75 12.12
C PRO A 64 12.57 23.81 11.80
N GLN A 65 12.55 24.94 12.51
CA GLN A 65 13.49 26.04 12.26
C GLN A 65 14.96 25.64 12.43
N TRP A 66 15.26 24.72 13.35
CA TRP A 66 16.62 24.24 13.57
C TRP A 66 17.22 23.54 12.34
N MET A 67 16.40 23.01 11.42
CA MET A 67 16.91 22.40 10.19
C MET A 67 17.56 23.40 9.24
N ALA A 68 17.23 24.68 9.37
CA ALA A 68 17.85 25.77 8.62
C ALA A 68 19.03 26.42 9.37
N ASP A 69 19.41 25.89 10.53
CA ASP A 69 20.57 26.35 11.30
C ASP A 69 21.69 25.29 11.23
N GLU A 70 22.76 25.60 10.51
CA GLU A 70 23.93 24.72 10.39
C GLU A 70 24.59 24.41 11.76
N ASN A 71 24.36 25.25 12.77
CA ASN A 71 24.91 25.10 14.11
C ASN A 71 23.93 24.48 15.10
N ALA A 72 22.77 24.01 14.63
CA ALA A 72 21.77 23.35 15.46
C ALA A 72 22.40 22.19 16.26
N GLU A 73 22.06 22.09 17.54
CA GLU A 73 22.54 21.02 18.44
C GLU A 73 22.29 19.62 17.84
N GLN A 74 21.18 19.48 17.13
CA GLN A 74 20.75 18.29 16.40
C GLN A 74 21.78 17.78 15.38
N TYR A 75 22.56 18.68 14.76
CA TYR A 75 23.59 18.31 13.79
C TYR A 75 24.94 18.00 14.42
N LYS A 76 25.19 18.34 15.69
CA LYS A 76 26.53 18.23 16.29
C LYS A 76 27.09 16.80 16.31
N ILE A 77 26.24 15.80 16.49
CA ILE A 77 26.64 14.39 16.49
C ILE A 77 27.05 13.93 15.07
N TRP A 78 26.49 14.57 14.04
CA TRP A 78 26.54 14.13 12.65
C TRP A 78 27.47 14.98 11.77
N SER A 79 27.77 16.21 12.19
CA SER A 79 28.50 17.22 11.41
C SER A 79 29.85 16.72 10.89
N ASN A 80 30.57 15.90 11.68
CA ASN A 80 31.86 15.34 11.27
C ASN A 80 31.76 14.35 10.10
N ARG A 81 30.65 13.62 9.98
CA ARG A 81 30.48 12.55 8.99
C ARG A 81 29.67 13.00 7.77
N TYR A 82 28.69 13.88 7.99
CA TYR A 82 27.66 14.19 7.01
C TYR A 82 27.56 15.70 6.73
N ASN A 83 28.67 16.43 6.87
CA ASN A 83 28.71 17.88 6.69
C ASN A 83 28.09 18.32 5.35
N VAL A 84 28.41 17.62 4.25
CA VAL A 84 27.91 17.97 2.91
C VAL A 84 26.38 17.82 2.83
N GLN A 85 25.83 16.74 3.37
CA GLN A 85 24.39 16.50 3.40
C GLN A 85 23.67 17.49 4.31
N ILE A 86 24.26 17.81 5.48
CA ILE A 86 23.74 18.80 6.41
C ILE A 86 23.72 20.19 5.76
N GLN A 87 24.79 20.60 5.08
CA GLN A 87 24.83 21.87 4.35
C GLN A 87 23.78 21.94 3.24
N SER A 88 23.59 20.87 2.48
CA SER A 88 22.50 20.78 1.48
C SER A 88 21.15 20.97 2.16
N LEU A 89 20.88 20.19 3.21
CA LEU A 89 19.63 20.22 3.97
C LEU A 89 19.35 21.60 4.56
N VAL A 90 20.35 22.26 5.14
CA VAL A 90 20.26 23.62 5.68
C VAL A 90 19.96 24.63 4.59
N THR A 91 20.61 24.51 3.44
CA THR A 91 20.38 25.41 2.29
C THR A 91 18.93 25.30 1.83
N ASP A 92 18.45 24.09 1.59
CA ASP A 92 17.10 23.84 1.08
C ASP A 92 16.02 24.19 2.12
N ALA A 93 16.26 23.87 3.40
CA ALA A 93 15.37 24.27 4.50
C ALA A 93 15.30 25.79 4.66
N SER A 94 16.42 26.50 4.51
CA SER A 94 16.47 27.96 4.58
C SER A 94 15.68 28.61 3.43
N GLU A 95 15.81 28.09 2.21
CA GLU A 95 15.03 28.55 1.06
C GLU A 95 13.53 28.34 1.30
N MET A 96 13.15 27.14 1.78
CA MET A 96 11.75 26.85 2.10
C MET A 96 11.20 27.78 3.18
N LEU A 97 11.90 27.96 4.30
CA LEU A 97 11.45 28.83 5.39
C LEU A 97 11.36 30.30 4.97
N SER A 98 12.29 30.76 4.12
CA SER A 98 12.25 32.12 3.57
C SER A 98 10.99 32.34 2.73
N SER A 99 10.55 31.33 1.99
CA SER A 99 9.30 31.39 1.21
C SER A 99 8.02 31.41 2.06
N LEU A 100 8.10 31.03 3.34
CA LEU A 100 6.97 30.95 4.27
C LEU A 100 6.81 32.19 5.16
N SER A 101 7.74 33.16 5.09
CA SER A 101 7.88 34.23 6.09
C SER A 101 6.72 35.25 6.15
N ASP A 102 5.74 35.17 5.26
CA ASP A 102 4.69 36.20 5.18
C ASP A 102 3.55 36.09 6.20
N ASN A 103 3.32 34.97 6.93
CA ASN A 103 2.14 34.92 7.84
C ASN A 103 2.08 33.83 8.95
N THR A 104 3.10 33.01 9.19
CA THR A 104 2.97 31.90 10.18
C THR A 104 3.95 32.02 11.34
N ASN A 105 3.39 32.22 12.54
CA ASN A 105 4.11 32.23 13.81
C ASN A 105 4.76 30.85 14.04
N PRO A 106 6.11 30.73 14.12
CA PRO A 106 6.83 29.45 14.11
C PRO A 106 6.74 28.62 15.41
N GLN A 107 5.81 28.93 16.31
CA GLN A 107 5.92 28.60 17.73
C GLN A 107 5.29 27.26 18.15
N GLY A 108 5.08 26.28 17.27
CA GLY A 108 4.36 25.07 17.64
C GLY A 108 4.79 23.82 16.91
N THR A 109 5.79 23.13 17.47
CA THR A 109 5.77 21.68 17.78
C THR A 109 7.18 21.23 18.21
N THR A 110 7.52 21.44 19.48
CA THR A 110 8.74 20.90 20.10
C THR A 110 8.83 19.38 20.01
N GLU A 111 7.68 18.67 20.00
CA GLU A 111 7.62 17.21 19.83
C GLU A 111 8.12 16.69 18.48
N GLN A 112 8.23 17.53 17.44
CA GLN A 112 8.80 17.11 16.15
C GLN A 112 10.33 17.14 16.13
N GLY A 113 10.98 17.83 17.07
CA GLY A 113 12.43 18.05 17.07
C GLY A 113 13.23 16.80 17.44
N ASP A 114 12.79 16.06 18.46
CA ASP A 114 13.58 14.97 19.03
C ASP A 114 13.53 13.69 18.19
N THR A 115 12.41 13.41 17.51
CA THR A 115 12.31 12.27 16.60
C THR A 115 13.22 12.46 15.39
N ALA A 116 13.26 13.67 14.81
CA ALA A 116 14.02 13.96 13.59
C ALA A 116 15.53 13.68 13.71
N THR A 117 16.12 13.79 14.90
CA THR A 117 17.56 13.57 15.12
C THR A 117 18.03 12.13 14.94
N ALA A 118 17.23 11.14 15.36
CA ALA A 118 17.54 9.72 15.12
C ALA A 118 17.24 9.32 13.66
N GLU A 119 16.41 10.10 12.98
CA GLU A 119 15.92 9.84 11.63
C GLU A 119 16.86 10.38 10.55
N LEU A 120 17.66 11.40 10.88
CA LEU A 120 18.72 11.91 10.02
C LEU A 120 19.79 10.85 9.72
N ASP A 121 20.00 9.88 10.61
CA ASP A 121 20.99 8.81 10.43
C ASP A 121 20.67 7.95 9.18
N LEU A 122 19.38 7.75 8.90
CA LEU A 122 18.89 7.03 7.72
C LEU A 122 19.00 7.85 6.44
N ILE A 123 18.84 9.18 6.55
CA ILE A 123 18.89 10.13 5.43
C ILE A 123 20.33 10.44 5.03
N ALA A 124 21.25 10.35 5.99
CA ALA A 124 22.64 10.73 5.81
C ALA A 124 23.51 9.61 5.18
N LEU A 125 23.02 8.37 5.12
CA LEU A 125 23.74 7.29 4.45
C LEU A 125 23.75 7.53 2.93
N HIS A 126 24.93 7.85 2.40
CA HIS A 126 25.16 7.80 0.96
C HIS A 126 25.04 6.35 0.51
N MET A 127 23.93 6.02 -0.15
CA MET A 127 23.66 4.64 -0.54
C MET A 127 24.24 4.37 -1.91
N THR A 128 25.04 3.31 -1.97
CA THR A 128 25.86 2.99 -3.13
C THR A 128 25.18 1.99 -4.06
N ASN A 129 24.16 1.30 -3.55
CA ASN A 129 23.40 0.31 -4.31
C ASN A 129 21.92 0.26 -3.92
N GLU A 130 21.13 -0.34 -4.79
CA GLU A 130 19.68 -0.52 -4.65
C GLU A 130 19.25 -1.22 -3.36
N ALA A 131 19.97 -2.27 -2.95
CA ALA A 131 19.56 -3.07 -1.81
C ALA A 131 19.63 -2.24 -0.52
N GLU A 132 20.65 -1.39 -0.41
CA GLU A 132 20.75 -0.39 0.66
C GLU A 132 19.59 0.60 0.59
N LEU A 133 19.31 1.16 -0.59
CA LEU A 133 18.25 2.16 -0.76
C LEU A 133 16.87 1.60 -0.40
N ARG A 134 16.57 0.38 -0.88
CA ARG A 134 15.36 -0.34 -0.55
C ARG A 134 15.31 -0.68 0.94
N CYS A 135 16.41 -1.13 1.53
CA CYS A 135 16.48 -1.39 2.98
C CYS A 135 16.17 -0.11 3.77
N MET A 136 16.72 1.04 3.38
CA MET A 136 16.41 2.30 4.04
C MET A 136 14.94 2.72 3.86
N LEU A 137 14.38 2.62 2.66
CA LEU A 137 12.99 3.00 2.43
C LEU A 137 12.02 2.06 3.14
N ASP A 138 12.23 0.76 3.00
CA ASP A 138 11.36 -0.28 3.57
C ASP A 138 11.59 -0.43 5.08
N VAL A 139 12.83 -0.64 5.51
CA VAL A 139 13.17 -0.89 6.93
C VAL A 139 13.37 0.40 7.71
N GLY A 140 13.94 1.43 7.10
CA GLY A 140 14.12 2.74 7.73
C GLY A 140 12.81 3.53 7.74
N LEU A 141 12.47 4.19 6.63
CA LEU A 141 11.31 5.10 6.55
C LEU A 141 9.97 4.39 6.81
N GLY A 142 9.77 3.20 6.23
CA GLY A 142 8.57 2.41 6.43
C GLY A 142 8.33 2.03 7.89
N ASN A 143 9.35 1.49 8.57
CA ASN A 143 9.19 1.17 9.98
C ASN A 143 9.17 2.42 10.83
N LEU A 144 10.07 3.38 10.63
CA LEU A 144 10.10 4.61 11.41
C LEU A 144 8.77 5.34 11.39
N VAL A 145 8.14 5.42 10.22
CA VAL A 145 6.82 6.03 10.09
C VAL A 145 5.75 5.10 10.63
N PHE A 146 5.66 3.83 10.23
CA PHE A 146 4.46 3.02 10.54
C PHE A 146 4.57 2.13 11.78
N ARG A 147 5.74 2.03 12.40
CA ARG A 147 6.00 1.35 13.67
C ARG A 147 6.00 2.38 14.78
N ASP A 148 4.80 2.75 15.20
CA ASP A 148 4.61 3.51 16.42
C ASP A 148 4.60 2.52 17.59
N GLU A 149 5.62 2.54 18.45
CA GLU A 149 5.72 1.61 19.58
C GLU A 149 4.56 1.79 20.57
N ASP A 150 4.06 3.02 20.67
CA ASP A 150 2.94 3.36 21.54
C ASP A 150 1.58 3.02 20.90
N ASN A 151 1.55 2.80 19.58
CA ASN A 151 0.33 2.61 18.82
C ASN A 151 0.41 1.45 17.82
N VAL A 152 0.09 0.25 18.33
CA VAL A 152 0.03 -1.03 17.59
C VAL A 152 -1.02 -1.05 16.46
N ARG A 153 -1.67 0.07 16.16
CA ARG A 153 -2.70 0.16 15.11
C ARG A 153 -2.13 0.08 13.71
N SER A 154 -0.84 0.32 13.47
CA SER A 154 -0.24 0.20 12.14
C SER A 154 0.82 -0.90 12.08
N THR A 155 0.97 -1.51 10.91
CA THR A 155 1.98 -2.54 10.65
C THR A 155 2.51 -2.37 9.24
N HIS A 156 3.82 -2.40 9.12
CA HIS A 156 4.54 -2.41 7.86
C HIS A 156 4.83 -3.86 7.46
N LEU A 157 4.51 -4.24 6.21
CA LEU A 157 4.64 -5.60 5.70
C LEU A 157 5.41 -5.58 4.38
N LEU A 158 6.34 -6.53 4.22
CA LEU A 158 7.16 -6.67 3.01
C LEU A 158 6.64 -7.80 2.12
N GLU A 159 6.87 -7.67 0.82
CA GLU A 159 6.76 -8.74 -0.17
C GLU A 159 5.41 -9.46 -0.22
N ARG A 160 4.32 -8.76 0.09
CA ARG A 160 2.99 -9.39 0.16
C ARG A 160 2.32 -9.46 -1.20
N ARG A 161 1.40 -10.41 -1.35
CA ARG A 161 0.53 -10.52 -2.51
C ARG A 161 -0.79 -9.83 -2.22
N LEU A 162 -1.21 -8.94 -3.10
CA LEU A 162 -2.51 -8.29 -3.06
C LEU A 162 -3.47 -8.93 -4.04
N GLN A 163 -4.75 -9.01 -3.66
CA GLN A 163 -5.84 -9.40 -4.53
C GLN A 163 -6.21 -8.24 -5.45
N LEU A 164 -6.39 -8.53 -6.73
CA LEU A 164 -6.83 -7.58 -7.74
C LEU A 164 -8.30 -7.81 -8.08
N PRO A 165 -9.02 -6.76 -8.53
CA PRO A 165 -10.42 -6.90 -8.93
C PRO A 165 -10.51 -7.73 -10.22
N ALA A 166 -11.67 -8.33 -10.46
CA ALA A 166 -11.88 -9.11 -11.67
C ALA A 166 -11.76 -8.19 -12.89
N SER A 167 -10.76 -8.42 -13.73
CA SER A 167 -10.62 -7.74 -15.01
C SER A 167 -11.35 -8.50 -16.10
N ARG A 168 -12.05 -7.76 -16.98
CA ARG A 168 -12.66 -8.34 -18.19
C ARG A 168 -11.61 -8.68 -19.25
N THR A 169 -10.51 -7.94 -19.30
CA THR A 169 -9.45 -8.10 -20.29
C THR A 169 -8.48 -9.20 -19.88
N ASP A 170 -8.23 -9.33 -18.57
CA ASP A 170 -7.26 -10.27 -18.02
C ASP A 170 -7.88 -11.05 -16.83
N PRO A 171 -8.84 -11.96 -17.08
CA PRO A 171 -9.58 -12.68 -16.02
C PRO A 171 -8.72 -13.62 -15.17
N HIS A 172 -7.47 -13.88 -15.61
CA HIS A 172 -6.50 -14.69 -14.87
C HIS A 172 -5.60 -13.88 -13.95
N LEU A 173 -5.58 -12.55 -14.10
CA LEU A 173 -4.87 -11.64 -13.21
C LEU A 173 -5.72 -11.42 -11.96
N ALA A 174 -5.47 -12.25 -10.96
CA ALA A 174 -6.17 -12.18 -9.69
C ALA A 174 -5.35 -11.48 -8.60
N GLU A 175 -4.05 -11.32 -8.79
CA GLU A 175 -3.13 -10.89 -7.74
C GLU A 175 -1.91 -10.14 -8.29
N THR A 176 -1.29 -9.31 -7.45
CA THR A 176 0.02 -8.69 -7.68
C THR A 176 0.92 -8.90 -6.46
N LYS A 177 2.24 -9.02 -6.63
CA LYS A 177 3.21 -8.97 -5.51
C LYS A 177 3.66 -7.52 -5.37
N VAL A 178 3.71 -7.01 -4.15
CA VAL A 178 4.16 -5.65 -3.84
C VAL A 178 5.43 -5.71 -3.01
N ASP A 179 6.29 -4.70 -3.14
CA ASP A 179 7.56 -4.66 -2.41
C ASP A 179 7.36 -4.36 -0.93
N SER A 180 6.55 -3.34 -0.62
CA SER A 180 6.22 -2.94 0.75
C SER A 180 4.77 -2.44 0.82
N LEU A 181 4.13 -2.60 1.97
CA LEU A 181 2.84 -1.99 2.26
C LEU A 181 2.70 -1.63 3.73
N ALA A 182 1.92 -0.58 4.01
CA ALA A 182 1.46 -0.25 5.35
C ALA A 182 -0.04 -0.51 5.47
N VAL A 183 -0.40 -1.26 6.50
CA VAL A 183 -1.78 -1.51 6.91
C VAL A 183 -2.01 -0.94 8.29
N PHE A 184 -3.26 -0.66 8.60
CA PHE A 184 -3.69 -0.52 9.99
C PHE A 184 -4.69 -1.61 10.37
N CYS A 185 -4.68 -2.01 11.63
CA CYS A 185 -5.42 -3.16 12.14
C CYS A 185 -6.50 -2.74 13.13
N ASP A 186 -7.64 -3.45 13.10
CA ASP A 186 -8.61 -3.37 14.20
C ASP A 186 -8.03 -4.11 15.40
N THR A 187 -7.72 -3.37 16.45
CA THR A 187 -7.20 -3.94 17.70
C THR A 187 -8.28 -4.65 18.52
N ASN A 188 -9.55 -4.61 18.09
CA ASN A 188 -10.65 -5.32 18.74
C ASN A 188 -10.90 -6.71 18.10
N PRO A 189 -10.37 -7.80 18.69
CA PRO A 189 -10.51 -9.16 18.14
C PRO A 189 -11.96 -9.68 18.13
N VAL A 190 -12.84 -9.11 18.96
CA VAL A 190 -14.26 -9.54 19.02
C VAL A 190 -15.00 -9.12 17.76
N ARG A 191 -14.66 -7.97 17.17
CA ARG A 191 -15.29 -7.49 15.92
C ARG A 191 -14.90 -8.34 14.73
N SER A 192 -13.63 -8.71 14.62
CA SER A 192 -13.09 -9.48 13.49
C SER A 192 -13.67 -10.90 13.41
N GLN A 193 -13.80 -11.59 14.56
CA GLN A 193 -14.34 -12.95 14.60
C GLN A 193 -15.80 -13.05 14.16
N ASN A 194 -16.58 -11.98 14.33
CA ASN A 194 -18.00 -11.94 14.03
C ASN A 194 -18.32 -11.64 12.55
N ILE A 195 -17.30 -11.42 11.72
CA ILE A 195 -17.47 -11.17 10.28
C ILE A 195 -17.78 -12.50 9.57
N PRO A 196 -18.96 -12.65 8.92
CA PRO A 196 -19.32 -13.86 8.21
C PRO A 196 -18.28 -14.28 7.16
N PRO A 197 -17.92 -15.57 7.03
CA PRO A 197 -16.85 -16.03 6.15
C PRO A 197 -16.94 -15.56 4.69
N HIS A 198 -18.15 -15.45 4.15
CA HIS A 198 -18.36 -14.99 2.77
C HIS A 198 -18.11 -13.49 2.60
N THR A 199 -18.29 -12.68 3.65
CA THR A 199 -17.95 -11.25 3.65
C THR A 199 -16.46 -11.00 3.85
N ARG A 200 -15.74 -11.91 4.54
CA ARG A 200 -14.29 -11.76 4.78
C ARG A 200 -13.50 -11.55 3.49
N ARG A 201 -13.87 -12.23 2.41
CA ARG A 201 -13.21 -12.09 1.09
C ARG A 201 -13.25 -10.67 0.56
N VAL A 202 -14.35 -9.96 0.79
CA VAL A 202 -14.56 -8.59 0.34
C VAL A 202 -13.66 -7.61 1.11
N TYR A 203 -13.26 -7.98 2.33
CA TYR A 203 -12.32 -7.21 3.16
C TYR A 203 -10.87 -7.64 2.97
N GLN A 204 -10.60 -8.75 2.29
CA GLN A 204 -9.24 -9.24 2.10
C GLN A 204 -8.58 -8.51 0.92
N THR A 205 -7.62 -7.66 1.24
CA THR A 205 -6.67 -7.14 0.24
C THR A 205 -5.50 -8.05 0.06
N LEU A 206 -5.03 -8.74 1.11
CA LEU A 206 -3.92 -9.68 1.01
C LEU A 206 -4.41 -11.03 0.47
N ALA A 207 -3.69 -11.57 -0.52
CA ALA A 207 -3.99 -12.87 -1.09
C ALA A 207 -3.51 -14.00 -0.16
N GLY A 208 -4.31 -15.06 -0.06
CA GLY A 208 -3.93 -16.30 0.64
C GLY A 208 -3.85 -16.22 2.16
N THR A 209 -4.27 -15.12 2.80
CA THR A 209 -4.19 -14.95 4.26
C THR A 209 -5.56 -14.56 4.86
N ASP A 210 -5.84 -14.96 6.11
CA ASP A 210 -7.07 -14.52 6.81
C ASP A 210 -6.86 -13.18 7.51
N THR A 211 -6.61 -12.15 6.71
CA THR A 211 -6.19 -10.80 7.17
C THR A 211 -7.30 -9.75 6.97
N HIS A 212 -8.54 -10.16 7.18
CA HIS A 212 -9.72 -9.30 7.04
C HIS A 212 -9.78 -8.13 8.04
N HIS A 213 -8.88 -8.10 9.03
CA HIS A 213 -8.74 -7.02 10.01
C HIS A 213 -7.71 -5.95 9.59
N PHE A 214 -6.96 -6.18 8.49
CA PHE A 214 -6.03 -5.20 7.96
C PHE A 214 -6.71 -4.30 6.94
N ILE A 215 -6.60 -3.00 7.17
CA ILE A 215 -7.05 -1.98 6.24
C ILE A 215 -5.81 -1.41 5.55
N PHE A 216 -5.79 -1.55 4.23
CA PHE A 216 -4.69 -1.13 3.39
C PHE A 216 -4.62 0.39 3.30
N HIS A 217 -3.45 0.97 3.57
CA HIS A 217 -3.27 2.42 3.60
C HIS A 217 -2.19 2.93 2.65
N TRP A 218 -1.02 2.28 2.62
CA TRP A 218 0.12 2.68 1.82
C TRP A 218 0.72 1.49 1.09
N VAL A 219 1.27 1.71 -0.10
CA VAL A 219 2.07 0.71 -0.82
C VAL A 219 3.28 1.36 -1.46
N THR A 220 4.37 0.62 -1.51
CA THR A 220 5.59 1.02 -2.22
C THR A 220 5.93 -0.04 -3.24
N GLU A 221 6.26 0.39 -4.46
CA GLU A 221 6.77 -0.47 -5.52
C GLU A 221 8.08 0.11 -6.04
N TYR A 222 9.04 -0.77 -6.29
CA TYR A 222 10.36 -0.43 -6.75
C TYR A 222 10.65 -1.05 -8.12
N LYS A 223 11.33 -0.28 -8.99
CA LYS A 223 11.86 -0.77 -10.26
C LYS A 223 13.24 -0.20 -10.55
N GLN A 224 14.14 -1.08 -10.98
CA GLN A 224 15.50 -0.74 -11.37
C GLN A 224 15.57 0.13 -12.64
N ALA A 225 16.71 0.77 -12.85
CA ALA A 225 17.19 1.24 -14.17
C ALA A 225 16.27 2.25 -14.89
N ASN A 226 15.82 3.29 -14.17
CA ASN A 226 14.96 4.36 -14.69
C ASN A 226 13.60 3.87 -15.21
N HIS A 227 13.10 2.73 -14.74
CA HIS A 227 11.77 2.23 -15.07
C HIS A 227 10.68 2.81 -14.15
N ILE A 228 10.77 4.10 -13.80
CA ILE A 228 9.80 4.78 -12.93
C ILE A 228 8.36 4.63 -13.43
N GLU A 229 8.14 4.66 -14.74
CA GLU A 229 6.84 4.43 -15.36
C GLU A 229 6.28 3.01 -15.11
N GLU A 230 7.12 1.98 -15.05
CA GLU A 230 6.70 0.64 -14.64
C GLU A 230 6.35 0.62 -13.16
N ALA A 231 7.15 1.27 -12.31
CA ALA A 231 6.89 1.37 -10.87
C ALA A 231 5.57 2.11 -10.60
N ILE A 232 5.29 3.19 -11.34
CA ILE A 232 4.03 3.95 -11.26
C ILE A 232 2.85 3.05 -11.63
N ARG A 233 2.93 2.31 -12.73
CA ARG A 233 1.86 1.40 -13.16
C ARG A 233 1.63 0.28 -12.14
N GLN A 234 2.69 -0.32 -11.60
CA GLN A 234 2.58 -1.34 -10.58
C GLN A 234 2.01 -0.79 -9.27
N THR A 235 2.43 0.42 -8.87
CA THR A 235 1.91 1.10 -7.67
C THR A 235 0.42 1.36 -7.81
N LYS A 236 -0.02 1.93 -8.96
CA LYS A 236 -1.44 2.13 -9.26
C LYS A 236 -2.21 0.80 -9.23
N MET A 237 -1.64 -0.27 -9.79
CA MET A 237 -2.26 -1.60 -9.77
C MET A 237 -2.45 -2.11 -8.33
N ALA A 238 -1.44 -1.97 -7.48
CA ALA A 238 -1.52 -2.35 -6.08
C ALA A 238 -2.55 -1.51 -5.30
N MET A 239 -2.56 -0.19 -5.49
CA MET A 239 -3.51 0.73 -4.86
C MET A 239 -4.97 0.39 -5.16
N VAL A 240 -5.28 -0.11 -6.37
CA VAL A 240 -6.63 -0.55 -6.73
C VAL A 240 -7.18 -1.58 -5.74
N SER A 241 -6.33 -2.44 -5.17
CA SER A 241 -6.72 -3.42 -4.14
C SER A 241 -7.24 -2.74 -2.89
N GLY A 242 -6.47 -1.80 -2.34
CA GLY A 242 -6.87 -1.01 -1.17
C GLY A 242 -8.11 -0.16 -1.45
N LEU A 243 -8.20 0.46 -2.63
CA LEU A 243 -9.33 1.30 -2.99
C LEU A 243 -10.64 0.51 -3.11
N ASN A 244 -10.61 -0.68 -3.69
CA ASN A 244 -11.78 -1.55 -3.72
C ASN A 244 -12.17 -2.00 -2.30
N GLN A 245 -11.20 -2.28 -1.42
CA GLN A 245 -11.46 -2.54 -0.01
C GLN A 245 -12.16 -1.34 0.66
N ARG A 246 -11.66 -0.10 0.49
CA ARG A 246 -12.27 1.13 1.03
C ARG A 246 -13.71 1.30 0.56
N ARG A 247 -13.97 1.12 -0.73
CA ARG A 247 -15.31 1.17 -1.31
C ARG A 247 -16.23 0.11 -0.72
N ALA A 248 -15.75 -1.13 -0.58
CA ALA A 248 -16.54 -2.22 -0.02
C ALA A 248 -16.84 -2.04 1.48
N LEU A 249 -15.95 -1.39 2.22
CA LEU A 249 -16.18 -0.96 3.60
C LEU A 249 -17.15 0.23 3.69
N GLY A 250 -17.48 0.84 2.55
CA GLY A 250 -18.42 1.96 2.47
C GLY A 250 -17.79 3.33 2.70
N PHE A 251 -16.47 3.45 2.50
CA PHE A 251 -15.67 4.68 2.61
C PHE A 251 -14.95 4.99 1.28
N PRO A 252 -15.69 5.16 0.17
CA PRO A 252 -15.10 5.36 -1.16
C PRO A 252 -14.27 6.66 -1.28
N ASP A 253 -14.54 7.63 -0.42
CA ASP A 253 -13.93 8.96 -0.35
C ASP A 253 -12.57 9.00 0.36
N GLN A 254 -12.23 7.96 1.12
CA GLN A 254 -10.95 7.86 1.83
C GLN A 254 -9.79 7.51 0.87
N PHE A 255 -8.63 8.12 1.15
CA PHE A 255 -7.44 7.94 0.33
C PHE A 255 -6.68 6.66 0.65
N VAL A 256 -6.09 6.08 -0.39
CA VAL A 256 -5.01 5.11 -0.33
C VAL A 256 -3.79 5.74 -0.98
N PHE A 257 -2.62 5.56 -0.41
CA PHE A 257 -1.38 6.17 -0.88
C PHE A 257 -0.46 5.12 -1.54
N GLY A 258 0.39 5.59 -2.44
CA GLY A 258 1.35 4.78 -3.15
C GLY A 258 2.66 5.54 -3.38
N THR A 259 3.79 4.87 -3.24
CA THR A 259 5.11 5.36 -3.65
C THR A 259 5.63 4.49 -4.78
N ALA A 260 5.79 5.08 -5.96
CA ALA A 260 6.54 4.46 -7.04
C ALA A 260 7.99 4.92 -6.94
N HIS A 261 8.91 3.98 -6.90
CA HIS A 261 10.32 4.25 -6.70
C HIS A 261 11.15 3.63 -7.83
N SER A 262 12.10 4.40 -8.34
CA SER A 262 13.22 3.95 -9.16
C SER A 262 14.52 4.52 -8.62
N ASP A 263 15.66 3.96 -9.01
CA ASP A 263 17.01 4.26 -8.47
C ASP A 263 17.19 5.65 -7.84
N LEU A 264 16.84 6.73 -8.55
CA LEU A 264 17.05 8.11 -8.08
C LEU A 264 15.76 8.93 -7.90
N GLU A 265 14.60 8.40 -8.31
CA GLU A 265 13.35 9.14 -8.40
C GLU A 265 12.23 8.37 -7.71
N MET A 266 11.49 9.07 -6.87
CA MET A 266 10.28 8.58 -6.21
C MET A 266 9.10 9.48 -6.58
N GLU A 267 7.98 8.89 -6.95
CA GLU A 267 6.70 9.59 -7.14
C GLU A 267 5.69 9.09 -6.11
N VAL A 268 5.19 10.00 -5.29
CA VAL A 268 4.11 9.71 -4.34
C VAL A 268 2.78 10.12 -4.94
N MET A 269 1.81 9.22 -4.83
CA MET A 269 0.46 9.41 -5.34
C MET A 269 -0.58 9.02 -4.30
N ALA A 270 -1.76 9.64 -4.38
CA ALA A 270 -2.93 9.26 -3.61
C ALA A 270 -4.07 8.88 -4.55
N GLY A 271 -4.86 7.88 -4.16
CA GLY A 271 -6.04 7.45 -4.91
C GLY A 271 -7.27 7.50 -4.03
N ARG A 272 -8.44 7.76 -4.63
CA ARG A 272 -9.76 7.53 -4.02
C ARG A 272 -10.81 7.26 -5.10
N TRP A 273 -11.96 6.72 -4.70
CA TRP A 273 -13.11 6.67 -5.60
C TRP A 273 -13.77 8.05 -5.70
N ILE A 274 -14.22 8.38 -6.88
CA ILE A 274 -14.98 9.60 -7.16
C ILE A 274 -16.17 9.28 -8.05
N ARG A 275 -17.19 10.12 -7.94
CA ARG A 275 -18.34 10.07 -8.85
C ARG A 275 -17.95 10.75 -10.15
N LYS A 276 -18.11 10.08 -11.29
CA LYS A 276 -17.97 10.73 -12.59
C LYS A 276 -19.04 11.81 -12.70
N GLN A 277 -18.62 13.04 -12.93
CA GLN A 277 -19.56 14.08 -13.30
C GLN A 277 -20.10 13.71 -14.68
N VAL A 278 -21.38 13.36 -14.74
CA VAL A 278 -22.07 13.22 -16.01
C VAL A 278 -22.06 14.61 -16.60
N LYS A 279 -21.17 14.86 -17.57
CA LYS A 279 -21.18 16.12 -18.33
C LYS A 279 -22.62 16.28 -18.81
N PRO A 280 -23.35 17.33 -18.37
CA PRO A 280 -24.75 17.50 -18.77
C PRO A 280 -24.76 17.39 -20.28
N LEU A 281 -25.49 16.41 -20.84
CA LEU A 281 -25.62 16.34 -22.29
C LEU A 281 -26.11 17.72 -22.68
N ALA A 282 -25.27 18.45 -23.42
CA ALA A 282 -25.63 19.78 -23.89
C ALA A 282 -27.03 19.64 -24.46
N PRO A 283 -28.01 20.44 -23.96
CA PRO A 283 -29.41 20.25 -24.32
C PRO A 283 -29.42 20.15 -25.83
N LYS A 284 -29.79 18.96 -26.36
CA LYS A 284 -29.87 18.75 -27.81
C LYS A 284 -30.78 19.86 -28.28
N THR A 285 -30.19 20.90 -28.87
CA THR A 285 -30.92 22.01 -29.41
C THR A 285 -31.84 21.36 -30.43
N ALA A 286 -33.10 21.22 -30.06
CA ALA A 286 -34.13 20.71 -30.93
C ALA A 286 -34.34 21.82 -31.95
N THR A 287 -33.41 21.93 -32.89
CA THR A 287 -33.65 22.57 -34.16
C THR A 287 -34.62 21.63 -34.86
N SER A 288 -35.90 21.76 -34.52
CA SER A 288 -36.98 21.41 -35.44
C SER A 288 -36.93 22.47 -36.53
N PRO A 289 -36.45 22.17 -37.76
CA PRO A 289 -37.05 22.82 -38.89
C PRO A 289 -38.50 22.31 -38.92
N LEU A 290 -39.43 23.16 -38.52
CA LEU A 290 -40.82 23.06 -38.97
C LEU A 290 -40.81 23.19 -40.50
N GLY A 291 -40.47 22.10 -41.18
CA GLY A 291 -40.83 21.86 -42.57
C GLY A 291 -42.27 21.39 -42.58
N ILE A 292 -43.20 22.35 -42.59
CA ILE A 292 -44.61 22.09 -42.88
C ILE A 292 -44.68 21.58 -44.32
N SER A 293 -44.68 20.26 -44.49
CA SER A 293 -45.06 19.63 -45.75
C SER A 293 -46.59 19.47 -45.72
N ASN A 294 -47.27 20.38 -46.40
CA ASN A 294 -48.71 20.30 -46.66
C ASN A 294 -48.94 19.21 -47.70
N ASP A 295 -49.30 18.00 -47.27
CA ASP A 295 -49.83 16.96 -48.16
C ASP A 295 -51.31 16.68 -47.81
N PRO A 296 -52.27 17.16 -48.61
CA PRO A 296 -53.69 17.06 -48.33
C PRO A 296 -54.27 15.82 -49.01
N ASN A 297 -53.97 14.61 -48.54
CA ASN A 297 -54.77 13.41 -48.83
C ASN A 297 -54.29 12.22 -48.03
N THR A 298 -54.78 12.03 -46.80
CA THR A 298 -54.85 10.69 -46.22
C THR A 298 -56.12 10.58 -45.38
N ILE A 299 -56.96 9.66 -45.82
CA ILE A 299 -58.31 9.36 -45.35
C ILE A 299 -58.24 8.76 -43.94
N GLN A 300 -59.14 9.26 -43.10
CA GLN A 300 -59.51 8.75 -41.78
C GLN A 300 -59.80 7.24 -41.81
N SER A 301 -59.16 6.49 -40.90
CA SER A 301 -59.79 5.32 -40.31
C SER A 301 -59.92 5.56 -38.81
N GLN A 302 -61.16 5.82 -38.39
CA GLN A 302 -61.61 5.64 -37.01
C GLN A 302 -61.62 4.14 -36.72
N ASP A 303 -60.88 3.70 -35.70
CA ASP A 303 -61.39 2.72 -34.73
C ASP A 303 -60.34 2.40 -33.65
N GLY A 304 -60.83 2.25 -32.42
CA GLY A 304 -60.07 1.65 -31.31
C GLY A 304 -59.81 2.55 -30.12
N PHE A 305 -60.85 2.82 -29.33
CA PHE A 305 -60.72 3.25 -27.93
C PHE A 305 -60.04 2.15 -27.10
N GLY A 306 -58.71 2.16 -27.07
CA GLY A 306 -57.90 1.38 -26.16
C GLY A 306 -56.92 2.31 -25.44
N MET A 307 -57.38 2.97 -24.37
CA MET A 307 -56.50 3.73 -23.48
C MET A 307 -55.56 2.78 -22.73
N LYS A 308 -54.52 2.29 -23.42
CA LYS A 308 -53.28 1.84 -22.78
C LYS A 308 -52.61 3.10 -22.22
N ARG A 309 -52.92 3.41 -20.96
CA ARG A 309 -52.07 4.27 -20.14
C ARG A 309 -50.67 3.65 -20.18
N LYS A 310 -49.76 4.25 -20.94
CA LYS A 310 -48.31 4.08 -20.78
C LYS A 310 -47.97 4.62 -19.39
N ARG A 311 -48.27 3.81 -18.37
CA ARG A 311 -47.52 3.80 -17.13
C ARG A 311 -46.13 3.28 -17.50
N ASP A 312 -45.11 3.72 -16.78
CA ASP A 312 -43.76 3.15 -16.84
C ASP A 312 -42.86 3.72 -17.94
N GLN A 313 -42.75 5.04 -18.02
CA GLN A 313 -41.41 5.64 -18.09
C GLN A 313 -41.05 6.11 -16.69
N GLU A 314 -40.95 5.18 -15.74
CA GLU A 314 -40.11 5.39 -14.57
C GLU A 314 -38.72 5.65 -15.13
N GLY A 315 -38.31 6.92 -15.10
CA GLY A 315 -37.07 7.38 -15.68
C GLY A 315 -35.95 6.46 -15.20
N GLU A 316 -35.35 5.75 -16.15
CA GLU A 316 -34.20 4.89 -15.94
C GLU A 316 -33.18 5.71 -15.15
N GLN A 317 -33.11 5.47 -13.83
CA GLN A 317 -32.21 6.19 -12.97
C GLN A 317 -30.82 5.83 -13.44
N VAL A 318 -30.19 6.76 -14.14
CA VAL A 318 -28.83 6.60 -14.64
C VAL A 318 -27.96 6.29 -13.43
N LYS A 319 -27.54 5.03 -13.32
CA LYS A 319 -26.72 4.57 -12.21
C LYS A 319 -25.49 5.47 -12.17
N PRO A 320 -25.19 6.11 -11.04
CA PRO A 320 -24.02 6.98 -10.95
C PRO A 320 -22.78 6.18 -11.32
N GLU A 321 -22.05 6.65 -12.33
CA GLU A 321 -20.77 6.08 -12.70
C GLU A 321 -19.71 6.54 -11.69
N TYR A 322 -18.86 5.61 -11.27
CA TYR A 322 -17.73 5.88 -10.38
C TYR A 322 -16.43 5.49 -11.09
N GLU A 323 -15.36 6.18 -10.73
CA GLU A 323 -14.00 5.83 -11.15
C GLU A 323 -13.03 6.05 -10.00
N ILE A 324 -11.87 5.41 -10.09
CA ILE A 324 -10.73 5.67 -9.22
C ILE A 324 -9.96 6.85 -9.83
N ALA A 325 -9.83 7.92 -9.07
CA ALA A 325 -8.94 9.02 -9.38
C ALA A 325 -7.58 8.83 -8.71
N ILE A 326 -6.50 9.09 -9.46
CA ILE A 326 -5.13 9.13 -8.94
C ILE A 326 -4.62 10.57 -9.01
N TYR A 327 -4.11 11.05 -7.88
CA TYR A 327 -3.57 12.38 -7.67
C TYR A 327 -2.06 12.24 -7.44
N PRO A 328 -1.20 12.65 -8.39
CA PRO A 328 0.22 12.78 -8.10
C PRO A 328 0.40 13.88 -7.04
N LEU A 329 1.13 13.57 -5.97
CA LEU A 329 1.32 14.48 -4.85
C LEU A 329 2.64 15.24 -4.95
N ALA A 330 3.73 14.50 -5.14
CA ALA A 330 5.08 15.02 -5.18
C ALA A 330 6.03 14.00 -5.81
N SER A 331 7.12 14.52 -6.37
CA SER A 331 8.28 13.73 -6.77
C SER A 331 9.46 14.10 -5.87
N TYR A 332 10.25 13.11 -5.48
CA TYR A 332 11.38 13.23 -4.57
C TYR A 332 12.60 12.59 -5.20
N SER A 333 13.78 13.14 -4.94
CA SER A 333 15.03 12.46 -5.28
C SER A 333 15.53 11.63 -4.10
N ALA A 334 15.94 10.40 -4.37
CA ALA A 334 16.60 9.55 -3.36
C ALA A 334 18.00 10.05 -2.97
N ASN A 335 18.62 10.89 -3.80
CA ASN A 335 19.95 11.46 -3.55
C ASN A 335 19.92 12.82 -2.85
N ASP A 336 18.74 13.41 -2.70
CA ASP A 336 18.56 14.69 -2.04
C ASP A 336 18.07 14.46 -0.60
N PRO A 337 18.89 14.78 0.42
CA PRO A 337 18.51 14.65 1.82
C PRO A 337 17.21 15.40 2.14
N PHE A 338 17.00 16.57 1.53
CA PHE A 338 15.81 17.38 1.80
C PHE A 338 14.55 16.73 1.23
N SER A 339 14.61 16.23 0.00
CA SER A 339 13.56 15.39 -0.60
C SER A 339 13.17 14.21 0.29
N LEU A 340 14.13 13.51 0.89
CA LEU A 340 13.86 12.39 1.80
C LEU A 340 13.17 12.85 3.09
N VAL A 341 13.56 13.99 3.66
CA VAL A 341 12.85 14.59 4.80
C VAL A 341 11.41 14.94 4.43
N GLN A 342 11.18 15.55 3.27
CA GLN A 342 9.83 15.89 2.82
C GLN A 342 8.97 14.63 2.60
N LEU A 343 9.54 13.58 2.03
CA LEU A 343 8.88 12.28 1.89
C LEU A 343 8.52 11.70 3.25
N TYR A 344 9.45 11.71 4.21
CA TYR A 344 9.20 11.27 5.59
C TYR A 344 8.03 12.04 6.23
N LEU A 345 8.04 13.38 6.14
CA LEU A 345 6.97 14.23 6.67
C LEU A 345 5.63 13.92 5.99
N LEU A 346 5.64 13.65 4.68
CA LEU A 346 4.46 13.24 3.93
C LEU A 346 3.90 11.91 4.43
N MET A 347 4.75 10.91 4.59
CA MET A 347 4.38 9.60 5.11
C MET A 347 3.82 9.74 6.54
N LYS A 348 4.46 10.54 7.42
CA LYS A 348 3.98 10.82 8.78
C LYS A 348 2.61 11.48 8.80
N ALA A 349 2.39 12.50 7.98
CA ALA A 349 1.08 13.16 7.84
C ALA A 349 0.01 12.19 7.32
N SER A 350 0.36 11.34 6.36
CA SER A 350 -0.54 10.30 5.84
C SER A 350 -0.91 9.27 6.90
N ARG A 351 0.00 8.94 7.82
CA ARG A 351 -0.26 8.02 8.95
C ARG A 351 -1.27 8.62 9.91
N GLN A 352 -1.15 9.90 10.24
CA GLN A 352 -2.15 10.59 11.07
C GLN A 352 -3.53 10.55 10.42
N LEU A 353 -3.61 10.75 9.11
CA LEU A 353 -4.85 10.59 8.36
C LEU A 353 -5.37 9.13 8.40
N ALA A 354 -4.48 8.14 8.37
CA ALA A 354 -4.84 6.73 8.54
C ALA A 354 -5.50 6.48 9.90
N TYR A 355 -5.02 7.09 10.98
CA TYR A 355 -5.61 6.97 12.31
C TYR A 355 -7.01 7.59 12.37
N GLN A 356 -7.21 8.75 11.74
CA GLN A 356 -8.54 9.33 11.60
C GLN A 356 -9.49 8.38 10.85
N TYR A 357 -9.03 7.78 9.75
CA TYR A 357 -9.80 6.77 9.03
C TYR A 357 -10.12 5.55 9.89
N ALA A 358 -9.16 5.06 10.67
CA ALA A 358 -9.37 3.94 11.58
C ALA A 358 -10.47 4.25 12.61
N ASP A 359 -10.43 5.44 13.22
CA ASP A 359 -11.43 5.90 14.19
C ASP A 359 -12.82 6.08 13.57
N GLU A 360 -12.91 6.42 12.28
CA GLU A 360 -14.18 6.45 11.55
C GLU A 360 -14.68 5.05 11.15
N MET A 361 -13.77 4.18 10.73
CA MET A 361 -14.07 2.88 10.16
C MET A 361 -14.51 1.88 11.21
N PHE A 362 -13.67 1.65 12.22
CA PHE A 362 -13.85 0.53 13.14
C PHE A 362 -15.16 0.58 13.93
N PRO A 363 -15.67 1.75 14.38
CA PRO A 363 -16.99 1.82 15.01
C PRO A 363 -18.15 1.54 14.06
N ARG A 364 -17.99 1.78 12.75
CA ARG A 364 -19.04 1.66 11.73
C ARG A 364 -19.09 0.30 11.06
N ILE A 365 -17.99 -0.45 11.11
CA ILE A 365 -17.88 -1.85 10.68
C ILE A 365 -18.68 -2.71 11.68
N THR A 366 -20.00 -2.65 11.55
CA THR A 366 -20.97 -3.48 12.28
C THR A 366 -21.57 -4.49 11.31
N LYS A 367 -21.93 -5.68 11.81
CA LYS A 367 -22.40 -6.81 10.99
C LYS A 367 -23.55 -6.44 10.05
N GLU A 368 -24.48 -5.60 10.50
CA GLU A 368 -25.72 -5.25 9.77
C GLU A 368 -25.49 -4.27 8.61
N LYS A 369 -24.72 -3.19 8.84
CA LYS A 369 -24.48 -2.16 7.80
C LYS A 369 -23.57 -2.66 6.67
N LEU A 370 -22.66 -3.57 7.00
CA LEU A 370 -21.74 -4.18 6.06
C LEU A 370 -22.46 -5.07 5.05
N TRP A 371 -23.45 -5.84 5.52
CA TRP A 371 -24.17 -6.80 4.69
C TRP A 371 -24.89 -6.15 3.51
N THR A 372 -25.66 -5.09 3.78
CA THR A 372 -26.50 -4.43 2.76
C THR A 372 -25.68 -3.84 1.61
N LYS A 373 -24.45 -3.40 1.87
CA LYS A 373 -23.60 -2.79 0.83
C LYS A 373 -22.89 -3.83 -0.05
N VAL A 374 -22.47 -4.95 0.54
CA VAL A 374 -21.72 -5.99 -0.18
C VAL A 374 -22.60 -6.72 -1.19
N GLU A 375 -23.85 -7.03 -0.86
CA GLU A 375 -24.78 -7.68 -1.80
C GLU A 375 -25.06 -6.82 -3.05
N GLN A 376 -24.90 -5.50 -2.94
CA GLN A 376 -25.21 -4.55 -4.02
C GLN A 376 -24.03 -4.36 -5.02
N ASP A 377 -22.82 -4.84 -4.72
CA ASP A 377 -21.63 -4.66 -5.55
C ASP A 377 -20.85 -5.99 -5.78
N PRO A 378 -21.28 -6.85 -6.72
CA PRO A 378 -20.74 -8.20 -6.88
C PRO A 378 -19.37 -8.29 -7.56
N ALA A 379 -18.75 -7.16 -7.92
CA ALA A 379 -17.53 -7.13 -8.73
C ALA A 379 -16.23 -7.32 -7.91
N TRP A 380 -16.30 -7.23 -6.57
CA TRP A 380 -15.16 -7.34 -5.67
C TRP A 380 -15.38 -8.40 -4.58
N PRO A 381 -14.37 -9.24 -4.27
CA PRO A 381 -13.07 -9.38 -4.95
C PRO A 381 -13.20 -10.23 -6.23
N ALA A 382 -12.14 -10.30 -7.03
CA ALA A 382 -12.08 -11.30 -8.10
C ALA A 382 -12.32 -12.70 -7.53
N LYS A 383 -13.14 -13.50 -8.21
CA LYS A 383 -13.20 -14.93 -7.87
C LYS A 383 -11.82 -15.52 -8.15
N PRO A 384 -11.21 -16.23 -7.18
CA PRO A 384 -9.94 -16.90 -7.44
C PRO A 384 -10.11 -17.79 -8.68
N PRO A 385 -9.07 -17.91 -9.53
CA PRO A 385 -9.13 -18.78 -10.68
C PRO A 385 -9.56 -20.16 -10.18
N LYS A 386 -10.63 -20.74 -10.75
CA LYS A 386 -10.99 -22.12 -10.45
C LYS A 386 -9.76 -22.95 -10.81
N GLY A 387 -9.03 -23.42 -9.79
CA GLY A 387 -7.95 -24.37 -9.99
C GLY A 387 -8.54 -25.48 -10.85
N LYS A 388 -7.97 -25.71 -12.04
CA LYS A 388 -8.27 -26.95 -12.74
C LYS A 388 -7.69 -28.01 -11.81
N ASP A 389 -8.54 -28.69 -11.05
CA ASP A 389 -8.21 -29.88 -10.29
C ASP A 389 -7.76 -30.96 -11.28
N LYS A 390 -6.54 -30.81 -11.81
CA LYS A 390 -5.83 -31.84 -12.56
C LYS A 390 -5.03 -32.66 -11.56
N SER A 391 -5.73 -33.25 -10.60
CA SER A 391 -5.26 -34.44 -9.91
C SER A 391 -5.84 -35.66 -10.62
N THR A 392 -5.43 -35.87 -11.87
CA THR A 392 -5.41 -37.20 -12.47
C THR A 392 -3.97 -37.66 -12.49
N THR A 393 -3.49 -38.05 -11.30
CA THR A 393 -2.34 -38.94 -11.21
C THR A 393 -2.77 -40.26 -11.85
N PRO A 394 -2.14 -40.74 -12.94
CA PRO A 394 -2.39 -42.08 -13.43
C PRO A 394 -1.90 -43.05 -12.37
N SER A 395 -2.80 -43.89 -11.84
CA SER A 395 -2.40 -44.99 -10.97
C SER A 395 -1.60 -46.00 -11.79
N HIS A 396 -0.28 -45.91 -11.75
CA HIS A 396 0.57 -47.02 -12.12
C HIS A 396 0.59 -48.01 -10.97
N SER A 397 -0.30 -49.00 -11.04
CA SER A 397 -0.16 -50.27 -10.34
C SER A 397 1.06 -51.00 -10.88
N THR A 398 2.09 -51.23 -10.06
CA THR A 398 3.02 -52.37 -10.21
C THR A 398 3.72 -52.68 -8.87
N SER A 399 3.35 -53.84 -8.30
CA SER A 399 4.18 -54.84 -7.59
C SER A 399 4.86 -54.55 -6.23
N GLN A 400 4.31 -55.23 -5.21
CA GLN A 400 4.96 -56.13 -4.23
C GLN A 400 6.43 -55.88 -3.79
N LEU A 401 6.63 -55.67 -2.48
CA LEU A 401 7.27 -56.61 -1.53
C LEU A 401 7.44 -55.99 -0.11
N SER A 402 6.64 -56.49 0.83
CA SER A 402 6.80 -56.85 2.28
C SER A 402 7.75 -56.06 3.26
N PRO A 403 7.80 -56.37 4.58
CA PRO A 403 7.29 -55.45 5.61
C PRO A 403 8.25 -55.18 6.80
N HIS A 404 8.23 -54.01 7.43
CA HIS A 404 8.57 -53.93 8.86
C HIS A 404 7.72 -52.89 9.60
N SER A 405 7.11 -53.39 10.67
CA SER A 405 6.29 -52.71 11.67
C SER A 405 7.19 -51.99 12.67
N ILE A 406 6.94 -50.71 12.96
CA ILE A 406 7.14 -50.13 14.30
C ILE A 406 5.97 -49.17 14.61
N GLN A 407 5.41 -49.42 15.77
CA GLN A 407 4.25 -48.88 16.44
C GLN A 407 4.69 -47.69 17.31
N GLY A 408 3.92 -46.60 17.39
CA GLY A 408 4.08 -45.66 18.50
C GLY A 408 3.53 -44.24 18.30
N GLY A 409 2.51 -43.90 19.08
CA GLY A 409 2.43 -42.59 19.74
C GLY A 409 1.62 -41.50 19.06
N GLN A 410 0.30 -41.55 19.20
CA GLN A 410 -0.53 -40.34 19.10
C GLN A 410 -0.29 -39.44 20.33
N SER A 411 0.02 -38.17 20.09
CA SER A 411 -0.11 -37.09 21.06
C SER A 411 -0.57 -35.84 20.32
N ARG A 412 -1.82 -35.43 20.55
CA ARG A 412 -2.34 -34.12 20.14
C ARG A 412 -1.75 -33.06 21.08
N PRO A 413 -1.13 -31.98 20.59
CA PRO A 413 -0.95 -30.79 21.40
C PRO A 413 -2.22 -29.93 21.33
N VAL A 414 -2.57 -29.43 22.51
CA VAL A 414 -3.56 -28.40 22.79
C VAL A 414 -3.19 -27.12 22.04
N LEU A 415 -4.17 -26.52 21.35
CA LEU A 415 -4.04 -25.23 20.65
C LEU A 415 -4.05 -24.09 21.67
N GLY A 416 -2.85 -23.63 22.05
CA GLY A 416 -2.63 -22.37 22.77
C GLY A 416 -2.50 -21.21 21.78
N GLY A 417 -3.17 -20.10 22.07
CA GLY A 417 -3.25 -18.93 21.20
C GLY A 417 -1.97 -18.11 21.19
N ASP A 418 -1.07 -18.38 20.24
CA ASP A 418 0.00 -17.47 19.79
C ASP A 418 0.54 -17.83 18.38
N GLN A 419 -0.16 -18.71 17.67
CA GLN A 419 0.34 -19.35 16.44
C GLN A 419 0.51 -18.38 15.26
N TRP A 420 -0.13 -17.21 15.30
CA TRP A 420 0.00 -16.21 14.24
C TRP A 420 1.31 -15.41 14.35
N ARG A 421 1.91 -15.20 15.53
CA ARG A 421 3.25 -14.57 15.62
C ARG A 421 4.36 -15.49 15.10
N GLN A 422 4.28 -16.78 15.41
CA GLN A 422 5.33 -17.75 15.04
C GLN A 422 5.35 -18.11 13.55
N GLY A 423 4.21 -18.05 12.86
CA GLY A 423 4.18 -18.22 11.41
C GLY A 423 4.85 -17.08 10.64
N TRP A 424 4.94 -15.89 11.25
CA TRP A 424 5.48 -14.69 10.60
C TRP A 424 7.01 -14.66 10.61
N ASP A 425 7.64 -15.09 11.71
CA ASP A 425 9.10 -15.20 11.80
C ASP A 425 9.64 -16.32 10.90
N ALA A 426 8.86 -17.37 10.66
CA ALA A 426 9.28 -18.50 9.83
C ALA A 426 9.45 -18.13 8.35
N ASP A 427 8.54 -17.32 7.78
CA ASP A 427 8.64 -16.85 6.38
C ASP A 427 9.79 -15.84 6.20
N ALA A 428 10.02 -14.96 7.19
CA ALA A 428 11.15 -14.04 7.21
C ALA A 428 12.51 -14.77 7.40
N GLN A 429 12.55 -15.84 8.22
CA GLN A 429 13.73 -16.69 8.36
C GLN A 429 13.98 -17.60 7.16
N GLU A 430 12.94 -18.07 6.46
CA GLU A 430 13.09 -18.86 5.24
C GLU A 430 13.67 -18.00 4.10
N TYR A 431 13.39 -16.70 4.08
CA TYR A 431 14.03 -15.72 3.20
C TYR A 431 15.54 -15.59 3.47
N VAL A 432 15.95 -15.43 4.74
CA VAL A 432 17.39 -15.42 5.12
C VAL A 432 18.10 -16.73 4.72
N ARG A 433 17.38 -17.86 4.67
CA ARG A 433 17.95 -19.15 4.24
C ARG A 433 17.98 -19.35 2.73
N ARG A 434 17.06 -18.76 1.95
CA ARG A 434 16.94 -19.04 0.50
C ARG A 434 17.92 -18.24 -0.37
N ASP A 435 18.34 -17.06 0.06
CA ASP A 435 19.35 -16.24 -0.66
C ASP A 435 20.80 -16.51 -0.21
N GLY A 436 21.04 -17.64 0.45
CA GLY A 436 22.33 -18.09 0.97
C GLY A 436 23.36 -18.48 -0.11
N GLY A 437 23.87 -17.48 -0.82
CA GLY A 437 25.10 -17.54 -1.61
C GLY A 437 26.10 -16.41 -1.30
N GLY A 438 25.69 -15.40 -0.52
CA GLY A 438 26.57 -14.32 -0.04
C GLY A 438 26.51 -14.24 1.48
N GLN A 439 27.60 -14.62 2.16
CA GLN A 439 27.81 -14.16 3.53
C GLN A 439 27.82 -12.63 3.52
N HIS A 440 26.78 -12.00 4.07
CA HIS A 440 26.73 -10.54 4.23
C HIS A 440 27.75 -10.11 5.29
N LEU A 441 28.99 -9.89 4.86
CA LEU A 441 30.11 -9.37 5.66
C LEU A 441 29.72 -8.10 6.44
N TRP A 442 28.78 -7.31 5.93
CA TRP A 442 28.33 -6.08 6.57
C TRP A 442 27.54 -6.29 7.89
N LEU A 443 26.72 -7.34 8.00
CA LEU A 443 26.00 -7.65 9.25
C LEU A 443 26.98 -8.14 10.35
N SER A 444 28.03 -8.83 9.95
CA SER A 444 29.13 -9.23 10.84
C SER A 444 30.00 -8.04 11.23
N ASP A 445 30.31 -7.13 10.29
CA ASP A 445 31.06 -5.88 10.55
C ASP A 445 30.28 -4.93 11.48
N LEU A 446 28.95 -4.86 11.37
CA LEU A 446 28.11 -4.08 12.30
C LEU A 446 28.06 -4.69 13.71
N ARG A 447 28.10 -6.02 13.79
CA ARG A 447 28.06 -6.78 15.05
C ARG A 447 29.43 -6.81 15.75
N GLU A 448 30.54 -6.74 15.00
CA GLU A 448 31.90 -6.62 15.57
C GLU A 448 32.28 -5.19 15.97
N ARG A 449 31.62 -4.16 15.41
CA ARG A 449 31.98 -2.74 15.64
C ARG A 449 31.01 -1.96 16.55
N SER A 450 29.96 -2.61 17.04
CA SER A 450 29.07 -2.06 18.07
C SER A 450 29.35 -2.71 19.42
N PRO A 451 29.40 -1.97 20.54
CA PRO A 451 29.43 -2.57 21.87
C PRO A 451 28.23 -3.50 22.05
N ASP A 452 28.43 -4.61 22.76
CA ASP A 452 27.39 -5.61 23.05
C ASP A 452 26.16 -4.88 23.62
N PRO A 453 24.94 -5.04 23.03
CA PRO A 453 23.73 -4.36 23.51
C PRO A 453 23.42 -4.61 24.99
N SER A 454 23.97 -5.66 25.59
CA SER A 454 23.91 -5.90 27.05
C SER A 454 24.57 -4.77 27.86
N GLU A 455 25.73 -4.25 27.44
CA GLU A 455 26.46 -3.20 28.18
C GLU A 455 25.76 -1.83 28.16
N LYS A 456 25.08 -1.49 27.05
CA LYS A 456 24.33 -0.22 26.95
C LYS A 456 22.98 -0.27 27.68
N VAL A 457 22.37 -1.46 27.75
CA VAL A 457 21.14 -1.67 28.51
C VAL A 457 21.45 -1.66 30.00
N ASP A 458 22.56 -2.27 30.43
CA ASP A 458 23.02 -2.23 31.82
C ASP A 458 23.43 -0.81 32.25
N ASP A 459 24.15 -0.05 31.42
CA ASP A 459 24.49 1.36 31.69
C ASP A 459 23.24 2.26 31.77
N TYR A 460 22.19 1.96 30.99
CA TYR A 460 20.91 2.66 31.07
C TYR A 460 20.16 2.34 32.38
N PHE A 461 20.10 1.06 32.79
CA PHE A 461 19.46 0.68 34.06
C PHE A 461 20.22 1.21 35.28
N GLN A 462 21.56 1.26 35.21
CA GLN A 462 22.39 1.74 36.31
C GLN A 462 22.30 3.26 36.48
N ARG A 463 22.09 4.03 35.39
CA ARG A 463 21.77 5.47 35.47
C ARG A 463 20.36 5.73 36.00
N CYS A 464 19.40 4.86 35.72
CA CYS A 464 18.04 4.95 36.25
C CYS A 464 17.97 4.60 37.75
N GLU A 465 18.80 3.67 38.24
CA GLU A 465 18.88 3.35 39.68
C GLU A 465 19.53 4.47 40.51
N VAL A 466 20.52 5.18 39.96
CA VAL A 466 21.15 6.33 40.64
C VAL A 466 20.21 7.53 40.72
N ALA A 467 19.37 7.74 39.71
CA ALA A 467 18.39 8.83 39.71
C ALA A 467 17.15 8.59 40.61
N GLY A 468 16.88 7.33 40.98
CA GLY A 468 15.76 6.96 41.86
C GLY A 468 16.05 7.05 43.36
N GLY A 469 17.32 7.22 43.76
CA GLY A 469 17.75 7.17 45.17
C GLY A 469 17.75 8.50 45.92
N GLU A 470 17.75 9.65 45.23
CA GLU A 470 17.89 10.97 45.87
C GLU A 470 16.57 11.76 46.02
N ALA A 471 15.42 11.19 45.63
CA ALA A 471 14.13 11.90 45.64
C ALA A 471 13.18 11.55 46.81
N LEU A 472 13.62 10.85 47.85
CA LEU A 472 12.74 10.34 48.92
C LEU A 472 13.25 10.52 50.36
N ALA A 473 14.09 11.52 50.61
CA ALA A 473 14.57 11.82 51.96
C ALA A 473 14.58 13.32 52.27
N ASP A 474 13.45 14.02 52.12
CA ASP A 474 13.30 15.34 52.77
C ASP A 474 11.84 15.76 53.01
N ASP A 475 11.01 14.86 53.54
CA ASP A 475 9.66 15.22 53.99
C ASP A 475 9.24 14.36 55.18
N THR A 476 9.81 14.64 56.36
CA THR A 476 9.27 14.26 57.68
C THR A 476 10.07 14.91 58.82
N MET A 477 9.81 16.18 59.13
CA MET A 477 9.85 16.69 60.51
C MET A 477 9.22 18.09 60.63
N GLU A 478 7.89 18.13 60.81
CA GLU A 478 7.19 19.13 61.62
C GLU A 478 5.88 18.54 62.16
N MET A 479 6.01 17.68 63.17
CA MET A 479 5.19 17.65 64.41
C MET A 479 5.79 16.72 65.44
#